data_AF-A0A7Y5UA25-F1
#
_entry.id   AF-A0A7Y5UA25-F1
#
_cell.length_a   1.000
_cell.length_b   1.000
_cell.length_c   1.000
_cell.angle_alpha   90.00
_cell.angle_beta   90.00
_cell.angle_gamma   90.00
#
_symmetry.space_group_name_H-M   'P 1'
#
loop_
_entity.id
_entity.type
_entity.pdbx_description
1 polymer ?
#
loop_
_entity_poly.entity_id
_entity_poly.type
_entity_poly.pdbx_seq_one_letter_code
_entity_poly.pdbx_strand_id
1 'polypeptide(L)'
;MGQRSRRDTISHSNVVKVIEVLAESEHSWEDAAQMALREASRTIRNIKSIYVKDMQAVVREGRIVCYRLNAKISFALEGNRESDEYDMREDRYGRY
;
A
#
# COMPACT_ATOMS: atom_id res chain seq x y z
N MET A 1 -18.13 29.78 -30.33
CA MET A 1 -17.52 30.38 -29.13
C MET A 1 -17.41 29.28 -28.06
N GLY A 2 -16.18 28.87 -27.72
CA GLY A 2 -15.82 28.11 -26.51
C GLY A 2 -16.26 26.65 -26.39
N GLN A 3 -15.46 25.71 -26.91
CA GLN A 3 -15.51 24.31 -26.47
C GLN A 3 -15.11 24.24 -24.98
N ARG A 4 -15.99 23.78 -24.09
CA ARG A 4 -15.64 23.53 -22.69
C ARG A 4 -14.95 22.17 -22.58
N SER A 5 -13.62 22.22 -22.44
CA SER A 5 -12.77 21.11 -22.06
C SER A 5 -13.32 20.44 -20.80
N ARG A 6 -13.74 19.17 -20.93
CA ARG A 6 -13.96 18.27 -19.80
C ARG A 6 -12.60 18.06 -19.14
N ARG A 7 -12.42 18.59 -17.93
CA ARG A 7 -11.32 18.18 -17.07
C ARG A 7 -11.68 16.80 -16.55
N ASP A 8 -10.93 15.79 -16.97
CA ASP A 8 -10.93 14.49 -16.32
C ASP A 8 -10.41 14.70 -14.90
N THR A 9 -11.33 14.83 -13.93
CA THR A 9 -10.95 14.86 -12.52
C THR A 9 -10.51 13.44 -12.16
N ILE A 10 -9.21 13.17 -12.24
CA ILE A 10 -8.65 11.94 -11.69
C ILE A 10 -8.76 12.06 -10.16
N SER A 11 -9.74 11.37 -9.57
CA SER A 11 -9.81 11.16 -8.12
C SER A 11 -8.61 10.30 -7.69
N HIS A 12 -7.49 10.96 -7.42
CA HIS A 12 -6.38 10.34 -6.71
C HIS A 12 -6.72 10.36 -5.23
N SER A 13 -7.11 9.22 -4.68
CA SER A 13 -7.12 9.03 -3.23
C SER A 13 -5.68 9.14 -2.73
N ASN A 14 -5.32 10.28 -2.14
CA ASN A 14 -3.98 10.53 -1.57
C ASN A 14 -3.78 9.81 -0.22
N VAL A 15 -4.49 8.70 -0.03
CA VAL A 15 -4.55 7.94 1.22
C VAL A 15 -3.99 6.55 0.95
N VAL A 16 -2.94 6.21 1.68
CA VAL A 16 -2.33 4.88 1.66
C VAL A 16 -2.71 4.12 2.93
N LYS A 17 -2.95 2.82 2.80
CA LYS A 17 -2.98 1.91 3.95
C LYS A 17 -1.58 1.36 4.17
N VAL A 18 -1.25 1.16 5.43
CA VAL A 18 0.01 0.57 5.87
C VAL A 18 -0.30 -0.62 6.75
N ILE A 19 0.36 -1.75 6.50
CA ILE A 19 0.36 -2.91 7.39
C ILE A 19 1.77 -3.16 7.92
N GLU A 20 1.88 -3.70 9.13
CA GLU A 20 3.14 -4.21 9.67
C GLU A 20 3.24 -5.71 9.41
N VAL A 21 4.43 -6.16 9.00
CA VAL A 21 4.74 -7.54 8.67
C VAL A 21 6.03 -7.96 9.36
N LEU A 22 6.06 -9.21 9.80
CA LEU A 22 7.26 -9.87 10.29
C LEU A 22 7.58 -10.98 9.31
N ALA A 23 8.85 -11.07 8.91
CA ALA A 23 9.31 -12.10 8.00
C ALA A 23 10.69 -12.58 8.41
N GLU A 24 11.01 -13.80 8.00
CA GLU A 24 12.29 -14.42 8.29
C GLU A 24 12.78 -15.28 7.14
N SER A 25 14.10 -15.41 7.03
CA SER A 25 14.79 -16.24 6.06
C SER A 25 16.04 -16.84 6.67
N GLU A 26 16.42 -18.05 6.26
CA GLU A 26 17.69 -18.67 6.63
C GLU A 26 18.88 -18.09 5.84
N HIS A 27 18.62 -17.30 4.79
CA HIS A 27 19.62 -16.85 3.84
C HIS A 27 20.13 -15.42 4.11
N SER A 28 19.24 -14.43 4.14
CA SER A 28 19.60 -13.02 4.39
C SER A 28 18.39 -12.16 4.74
N TRP A 29 18.63 -10.91 5.16
CA TRP A 29 17.54 -9.95 5.37
C TRP A 29 16.87 -9.51 4.06
N GLU A 30 17.61 -9.45 2.95
CA GLU A 30 17.05 -9.16 1.63
C GLU A 30 16.06 -10.23 1.19
N ASP A 31 16.41 -11.51 1.41
CA ASP A 31 15.49 -12.60 1.12
C ASP A 31 14.24 -12.57 2.02
N ALA A 32 14.42 -12.28 3.32
CA ALA A 32 13.28 -12.06 4.23
C ALA A 32 12.37 -10.90 3.77
N ALA A 33 12.93 -9.81 3.22
CA ALA A 33 12.16 -8.69 2.69
C ALA A 33 11.39 -9.07 1.42
N GLN A 34 12.02 -9.83 0.53
CA GLN A 34 11.37 -10.36 -0.66
C GLN A 34 10.26 -11.36 -0.31
N MET A 35 10.46 -12.20 0.72
CA MET A 35 9.43 -13.09 1.27
C MET A 35 8.23 -12.29 1.78
N ALA A 36 8.46 -11.25 2.59
CA ALA A 36 7.40 -10.39 3.10
C ALA A 36 6.56 -9.76 1.97
N LEU A 37 7.23 -9.21 0.96
CA LEU A 37 6.57 -8.61 -0.21
C LEU A 37 5.78 -9.65 -1.00
N ARG A 38 6.38 -10.81 -1.28
CA ARG A 38 5.76 -11.89 -2.05
C ARG A 38 4.49 -12.37 -1.37
N GLU A 39 4.53 -12.70 -0.08
CA GLU A 39 3.32 -13.17 0.62
C GLU A 39 2.26 -12.08 0.72
N ALA A 40 2.62 -10.84 1.03
CA ALA A 40 1.67 -9.72 1.07
C ALA A 40 0.99 -9.50 -0.29
N SER A 41 1.74 -9.58 -1.38
CA SER A 41 1.22 -9.36 -2.75
C SER A 41 0.16 -10.38 -3.19
N ARG A 42 0.03 -11.51 -2.50
CA ARG A 42 -0.99 -12.52 -2.80
C ARG A 42 -2.40 -11.97 -2.57
N THR A 43 -2.58 -11.21 -1.50
CA THR A 43 -3.89 -10.68 -1.07
C THR A 43 -4.01 -9.17 -1.22
N ILE A 44 -2.89 -8.43 -1.21
CA ILE A 44 -2.87 -6.97 -1.28
C ILE A 44 -2.42 -6.53 -2.67
N ARG A 45 -3.22 -5.66 -3.28
CA ARG A 45 -2.91 -5.03 -4.58
C ARG A 45 -2.35 -3.63 -4.37
N ASN A 46 -1.75 -3.08 -5.42
CA ASN A 46 -1.26 -1.69 -5.45
C ASN A 46 -0.21 -1.36 -4.37
N ILE A 47 0.64 -2.34 -4.00
CA ILE A 47 1.79 -2.12 -3.12
C ILE A 47 2.75 -1.11 -3.76
N LYS A 48 3.18 -0.11 -2.97
CA LYS A 48 4.06 0.98 -3.40
C LYS A 48 5.44 0.92 -2.79
N SER A 49 5.53 0.46 -1.54
CA SER A 49 6.80 0.39 -0.84
C SER A 49 6.76 -0.62 0.30
N ILE A 50 7.94 -1.10 0.65
CA ILE A 50 8.25 -1.78 1.91
C ILE A 50 9.29 -0.94 2.66
N TYR A 51 9.03 -0.63 3.92
CA TYR A 51 9.94 0.08 4.81
C TYR A 51 10.39 -0.89 5.90
N VAL A 52 11.68 -1.21 5.93
CA VAL A 52 12.25 -2.06 6.98
C VAL A 52 12.47 -1.23 8.23
N LYS A 53 11.80 -1.60 9.32
CA LYS A 53 11.85 -0.88 10.59
C LYS A 53 12.95 -1.42 11.50
N ASP A 54 12.98 -2.74 11.68
CA ASP A 54 13.91 -3.41 12.57
C ASP A 54 14.42 -4.69 11.91
N MET A 55 15.68 -5.05 12.20
CA MET A 55 16.33 -6.27 11.74
C MET A 55 16.92 -7.00 12.92
N GLN A 56 16.76 -8.33 12.94
CA GLN A 56 17.26 -9.21 13.98
C GLN A 56 17.84 -10.48 13.37
N ALA A 57 18.68 -11.18 14.13
CA ALA A 57 19.19 -12.48 13.76
C ALA A 57 19.03 -13.46 14.93
N VAL A 58 18.70 -14.71 14.64
CA VAL A 58 18.75 -15.81 15.61
C VAL A 58 20.14 -16.44 15.53
N VAL A 59 20.82 -16.51 16.67
CA VAL A 59 22.16 -17.12 16.78
C VAL A 59 22.05 -18.44 17.51
N ARG A 60 22.65 -19.50 16.94
CA ARG A 60 22.84 -20.80 17.58
C ARG A 60 24.29 -21.22 17.41
N GLU A 61 24.91 -21.68 18.50
CA GLU A 61 26.31 -22.17 18.48
C GLU A 61 27.30 -21.16 17.85
N GLY A 62 27.12 -19.87 18.12
CA GLY A 62 27.97 -18.81 17.59
C GLY A 62 27.77 -18.50 16.10
N ARG A 63 26.74 -19.07 15.45
CA ARG A 63 26.41 -18.83 14.04
C ARG A 63 25.00 -18.27 13.89
N ILE A 64 24.82 -17.35 12.96
CA ILE A 64 23.48 -16.89 12.58
C ILE A 64 22.79 -18.03 11.82
N VAL A 65 21.59 -18.40 12.25
CA VAL A 65 20.77 -19.46 11.62
C VAL A 65 19.51 -18.90 10.97
N CYS A 66 19.11 -17.68 11.29
CA CYS A 66 17.90 -17.07 10.76
C CYS A 66 18.00 -15.54 10.83
N TYR A 67 17.56 -14.87 9.77
CA TYR A 67 17.50 -13.43 9.62
C TYR A 67 16.04 -13.01 9.64
N ARG A 68 15.66 -12.15 10.58
CA ARG A 68 14.29 -11.69 10.79
C ARG A 68 14.21 -10.20 10.58
N LEU A 69 13.05 -9.72 10.13
CA LEU A 69 12.76 -8.30 10.06
C LEU A 69 11.32 -8.00 10.48
N ASN A 70 11.14 -6.77 10.96
CA ASN A 70 9.84 -6.11 11.01
C ASN A 70 9.84 -5.03 9.93
N ALA A 71 8.83 -5.03 9.07
CA ALA A 71 8.66 -4.04 8.03
C ALA A 71 7.23 -3.52 7.95
N LYS A 72 7.07 -2.39 7.28
CA LYS A 72 5.77 -1.81 6.94
C LYS A 72 5.57 -1.83 5.43
N ILE A 73 4.45 -2.37 4.97
CA ILE A 73 4.08 -2.38 3.56
C ILE A 73 2.99 -1.34 3.34
N SER A 74 3.24 -0.41 2.41
CA SER A 74 2.30 0.65 2.05
C SER A 74 1.66 0.35 0.70
N PHE A 75 0.34 0.50 0.62
CA PHE A 75 -0.43 0.25 -0.60
C PHE A 75 -1.57 1.26 -0.76
N ALA A 76 -1.87 1.60 -2.01
CA ALA A 76 -2.92 2.56 -2.32
C ALA A 76 -4.31 1.93 -2.16
N LEU A 77 -5.27 2.73 -1.70
CA LEU A 77 -6.66 2.32 -1.64
C LEU A 77 -7.32 2.40 -3.01
N GLU A 78 -8.05 1.35 -3.37
CA GLU A 78 -8.98 1.40 -4.49
C GLU A 78 -10.19 2.24 -4.07
N GLY A 79 -10.47 3.31 -4.80
CA GLY A 79 -11.68 4.09 -4.60
C GLY A 79 -12.89 3.28 -5.09
N ASN A 80 -13.87 3.03 -4.22
CA ASN A 80 -15.16 2.52 -4.67
C ASN A 80 -15.88 3.68 -5.39
N ARG A 81 -15.96 3.63 -6.72
CA ARG A 81 -16.51 4.67 -7.60
C ARG A 81 -18.04 4.78 -7.53
N GLU A 82 -18.64 4.65 -6.34
CA GLU A 82 -20.10 4.79 -6.15
C GLU A 82 -20.49 6.11 -5.48
N SER A 83 -19.54 6.89 -4.94
CA SER A 83 -19.83 8.12 -4.19
C SER A 83 -19.70 9.43 -5.00
N ASP A 84 -19.07 9.40 -6.17
CA ASP A 84 -18.83 10.61 -6.98
C ASP A 84 -20.07 11.07 -7.78
N GLU A 85 -21.12 10.24 -7.91
CA GLU A 85 -22.35 10.60 -8.64
C GLU A 85 -23.36 11.39 -7.79
N TYR A 86 -23.25 11.34 -6.45
CA TYR A 86 -24.20 11.98 -5.54
C TYR A 86 -23.93 13.48 -5.31
N ASP A 87 -22.68 13.92 -5.46
CA ASP A 87 -22.29 15.33 -5.27
C ASP A 87 -22.78 16.25 -6.42
N MET A 88 -23.26 15.68 -7.53
CA MET A 88 -23.76 16.41 -8.72
C MET A 88 -25.30 16.51 -8.82
N ARG A 89 -26.04 16.15 -7.75
CA ARG A 89 -27.50 16.25 -7.73
C ARG A 89 -28.03 17.44 -6.92
N GLU A 90 -27.22 18.00 -6.01
CA GLU A 90 -27.61 19.13 -5.14
C GLU A 90 -27.36 20.51 -5.78
N ASP A 91 -26.41 20.61 -6.71
CA ASP A 91 -26.04 21.84 -7.41
C ASP A 91 -27.04 22.27 -8.50
N ARG A 92 -27.99 21.39 -8.88
CA ARG A 92 -29.05 21.70 -9.85
C ARG A 92 -30.38 22.19 -9.25
N TYR A 93 -30.55 22.17 -7.93
CA TYR A 93 -31.82 22.60 -7.31
C TYR A 93 -31.71 23.84 -6.41
N GLY A 94 -30.51 24.38 -6.19
CA GLY A 94 -30.27 25.54 -5.31
C GLY A 94 -30.43 26.93 -5.94
N ARG A 95 -31.27 27.11 -6.96
CA ARG A 95 -31.51 28.45 -7.54
C ARG A 95 -33.00 28.72 -7.75
N TYR A 96 -33.67 29.05 -6.66
CA TYR A 96 -34.87 29.88 -6.62
C TYR A 96 -34.60 31.06 -5.71
#